data_AF-A0A976QRU7-F1
#
_entry.id   AF-A0A976QRU7-F1
#
_cell.length_a   1.000
_cell.length_b   1.000
_cell.length_c   1.000
_cell.angle_alpha   90.00
_cell.angle_beta   90.00
_cell.angle_gamma   90.00
#
_symmetry.space_group_name_H-M   'P 1'
#
loop_
_entity.id
_entity.type
_entity.pdbx_description
1 polymer ?
#
loop_
_entity_poly.entity_id
_entity_poly.type
_entity_poly.pdbx_seq_one_letter_code
_entity_poly.pdbx_strand_id
1 'polypeptide(L)'
;MESVILSGPGQVKIRRKYPLPSGFNDPYDSNFDPLYNNDPFAPQEEPEEEADPYFVWRRNAPFLYDSVSVYNLEWPSLTVDFMDDSKNFRVKNGSLTQRLLLGTHTSGTETEFAMVAELRTGVQSLRENMTTCENYNGFVSARKNKENNPAHSSYPSLDIKAKIVHPGEINRISYVPGTHFSFITQSNNGTLYQFDYSKHPFNPRDVKTSLPQLVLGGGHSSEGYGITWNSSKKLVSCATDGSLCLWDMSARSATQTKSHSGVADNVPVLTPISTYINTGANSTTSGTRNSNITESGGGEKNGLNDVEFLHNDDNVVLTASDDGNVYLVDLRSASTGKKNNDLSMFNADLSHSSHSSKSVEMAMTSVASVDSGVNCLSVNPFNNNYFVCGCENGNIYLYDLRMHSRTVLLLDHHKESVSQIEFNRACCGLFASSSNDATVCISDLGCRGQELRFVHKGHKAQVNDISWAKLNPYQAGHVGFTLASVSQDNLLQCFTPNYSSL
;
A
#
# COMPACT_ATOMS: atom_id res chain seq x y z
N MET A 1 -20.15 -13.51 -4.35
CA MET A 1 -19.60 -12.21 -3.90
C MET A 1 -20.73 -11.33 -3.44
N GLU A 2 -20.88 -11.20 -2.12
CA GLU A 2 -21.84 -10.28 -1.51
C GLU A 2 -21.08 -8.97 -1.25
N SER A 3 -21.41 -7.91 -1.99
CA SER A 3 -20.90 -6.56 -1.74
C SER A 3 -21.90 -5.80 -0.87
N VAL A 4 -21.39 -5.05 0.10
CA VAL A 4 -22.19 -4.15 0.92
C VAL A 4 -21.73 -2.73 0.60
N ILE A 5 -22.61 -1.95 -0.03
CA ILE A 5 -22.38 -0.52 -0.30
C ILE A 5 -23.14 0.24 0.78
N LEU A 6 -22.46 1.10 1.52
CA LEU A 6 -23.04 1.88 2.60
C LEU A 6 -23.12 3.35 2.18
N SER A 7 -24.32 3.90 2.10
CA SER A 7 -24.57 5.32 1.86
C SER A 7 -25.94 5.70 2.43
N GLY A 8 -26.05 6.84 3.14
CA GLY A 8 -27.32 7.38 3.67
C GLY A 8 -27.80 8.58 2.84
N PRO A 9 -29.03 9.08 3.04
CA PRO A 9 -29.63 9.41 4.34
C PRO A 9 -30.92 8.62 4.67
N GLY A 10 -31.16 8.43 5.96
CA GLY A 10 -32.46 7.99 6.46
C GLY A 10 -32.81 8.77 7.72
N GLN A 11 -34.01 9.35 7.78
CA GLN A 11 -34.59 9.81 9.05
C GLN A 11 -34.79 8.59 9.96
N VAL A 12 -33.76 8.26 10.73
CA VAL A 12 -33.94 7.47 11.94
C VAL A 12 -34.50 8.44 12.97
N LYS A 13 -35.77 8.27 13.35
CA LYS A 13 -36.30 8.87 14.57
C LYS A 13 -35.34 8.49 15.70
N ILE A 14 -34.57 9.46 16.19
CA ILE A 14 -33.76 9.29 17.39
C ILE A 14 -34.75 9.06 18.54
N ARG A 15 -35.05 7.80 18.84
CA ARG A 15 -35.47 7.47 20.21
C ARG A 15 -34.22 7.64 21.05
N ARG A 16 -34.13 8.78 21.75
CA ARG A 16 -33.18 8.94 22.84
C ARG A 16 -33.42 7.77 23.79
N LYS A 17 -32.50 6.80 23.80
CA LYS A 17 -32.49 5.69 24.76
C LYS A 17 -31.74 6.07 26.04
N TYR A 18 -31.49 7.37 26.25
CA TYR A 18 -30.76 7.90 27.39
C TYR A 18 -31.51 9.12 27.96
N PRO A 19 -31.80 9.16 29.27
CA PRO A 19 -32.21 10.38 29.94
C PRO A 19 -31.04 11.38 29.97
N LEU A 20 -31.38 12.66 30.19
CA LEU A 20 -30.38 13.74 30.31
C LEU A 20 -29.37 13.42 31.42
N PRO A 21 -28.11 13.90 31.32
CA PRO A 21 -27.15 13.83 32.42
C PRO A 21 -27.77 14.42 33.69
N SER A 22 -27.67 13.71 34.81
CA SER A 22 -28.05 14.19 36.13
C SER A 22 -27.27 15.47 36.43
N GLY A 23 -27.97 16.59 36.47
CA GLY A 23 -27.35 17.91 36.69
C GLY A 23 -28.15 19.10 36.17
N PHE A 24 -29.18 18.90 35.35
CA PHE A 24 -30.18 19.95 35.10
C PHE A 24 -31.18 19.99 36.25
N ASN A 25 -30.88 20.80 37.26
CA ASN A 25 -31.86 21.16 38.30
C ASN A 25 -32.94 22.04 37.66
N ASP A 26 -34.15 21.48 37.54
CA ASP A 26 -35.36 22.25 37.28
C ASP A 26 -35.67 23.08 38.54
N PRO A 27 -35.84 24.43 38.47
CA PRO A 27 -35.91 25.27 39.66
C PRO A 27 -37.19 25.13 40.49
N TYR A 28 -38.04 24.14 40.21
CA TYR A 28 -39.37 24.02 40.81
C TYR A 28 -39.62 22.74 41.60
N ASP A 29 -38.64 21.85 41.77
CA ASP A 29 -38.84 20.62 42.56
C ASP A 29 -38.29 20.76 44.00
N SER A 30 -39.02 21.54 44.81
CA SER A 30 -38.77 21.62 46.24
C SER A 30 -39.49 20.49 46.96
N ASN A 31 -38.85 19.32 47.10
CA ASN A 31 -39.02 18.35 48.19
C ASN A 31 -38.15 17.11 47.94
N PHE A 32 -36.92 17.08 48.48
CA PHE A 32 -36.15 15.84 48.57
C PHE A 32 -35.54 15.70 49.97
N ASP A 33 -35.99 14.67 50.69
CA ASP A 33 -35.59 14.31 52.06
C ASP A 33 -34.66 13.07 51.97
N PRO A 34 -33.41 13.09 52.48
CA PRO A 34 -32.37 12.17 52.02
C PRO A 34 -32.25 10.83 52.79
N LEU A 35 -33.33 10.30 53.39
CA LEU A 35 -33.20 9.17 54.34
C LEU A 35 -33.93 7.86 54.00
N TYR A 36 -34.35 7.65 52.75
CA TYR A 36 -34.83 6.33 52.31
C TYR A 36 -34.28 5.97 50.93
N ASN A 37 -33.12 5.33 50.89
CA ASN A 37 -32.63 4.68 49.68
C ASN A 37 -32.30 3.21 50.00
N ASN A 38 -33.35 2.40 50.03
CA ASN A 38 -33.28 0.94 49.95
C ASN A 38 -34.52 0.50 49.18
N ASP A 39 -34.55 0.81 47.88
CA ASP A 39 -35.55 0.26 46.97
C ASP A 39 -35.06 -1.12 46.47
N PRO A 40 -35.72 -2.23 46.84
CA PRO A 40 -35.36 -3.56 46.36
C PRO A 40 -35.63 -3.77 44.85
N PHE A 41 -36.22 -2.77 44.19
CA PHE A 41 -36.51 -2.76 42.75
C PHE A 41 -35.61 -1.82 41.94
N ALA A 42 -34.51 -1.31 42.52
CA ALA A 42 -33.50 -0.62 41.73
C ALA A 42 -33.07 -1.53 40.55
N PRO A 43 -33.19 -1.07 39.29
CA PRO A 43 -32.79 -1.89 38.15
C PRO A 43 -31.32 -2.28 38.34
N GLN A 44 -31.06 -3.59 38.33
CA GLN A 44 -29.69 -4.09 38.27
C GLN A 44 -29.02 -3.42 37.08
N GLU A 45 -27.82 -2.85 37.27
CA GLU A 45 -26.98 -2.39 36.17
C GLU A 45 -26.69 -3.62 35.29
N GLU A 46 -27.51 -3.82 34.25
CA GLU A 46 -27.21 -4.78 33.20
C GLU A 46 -25.87 -4.35 32.58
N PRO A 47 -24.92 -5.27 32.37
CA PRO A 47 -23.67 -4.92 31.72
C PRO A 47 -23.99 -4.27 30.38
N GLU A 48 -23.53 -3.03 30.17
CA GLU A 48 -23.68 -2.34 28.90
C GLU A 48 -23.06 -3.22 27.83
N GLU A 49 -23.88 -3.84 26.97
CA GLU A 49 -23.38 -4.52 25.77
C GLU A 49 -22.61 -3.49 24.94
N GLU A 50 -21.28 -3.58 24.98
CA GLU A 50 -20.41 -2.71 24.20
C GLU A 50 -20.76 -2.90 22.72
N ALA A 51 -21.36 -1.88 22.12
CA ALA A 51 -21.83 -1.96 20.75
C ALA A 51 -20.65 -2.23 19.82
N ASP A 52 -20.71 -3.32 19.05
CA ASP A 52 -19.61 -3.71 18.15
C ASP A 52 -19.18 -2.50 17.28
N PRO A 53 -17.90 -2.08 17.36
CA PRO A 53 -17.39 -0.88 16.72
C PRO A 53 -17.72 -0.78 15.23
N TYR A 54 -17.80 -1.93 14.55
CA TYR A 54 -18.15 -1.99 13.14
C TYR A 54 -19.58 -1.51 12.87
N PHE A 55 -20.54 -1.84 13.75
CA PHE A 55 -21.92 -1.35 13.59
C PHE A 55 -22.02 0.16 13.87
N VAL A 56 -21.22 0.67 14.80
CA VAL A 56 -21.12 2.11 15.06
C VAL A 56 -20.56 2.83 13.84
N TRP A 57 -19.43 2.35 13.28
CA TRP A 57 -18.87 2.86 12.04
C TRP A 57 -19.88 2.82 10.90
N ARG A 58 -20.53 1.67 10.69
CA ARG A 58 -21.53 1.47 9.63
C ARG A 58 -22.70 2.45 9.73
N ARG A 59 -23.16 2.76 10.95
CA ARG A 59 -24.22 3.74 11.19
C ARG A 59 -23.78 5.16 10.86
N ASN A 60 -22.49 5.46 11.08
CA ASN A 60 -21.91 6.79 10.87
C ASN A 60 -21.37 7.01 9.45
N ALA A 61 -21.13 5.94 8.69
CA ALA A 61 -20.58 5.99 7.34
C ALA A 61 -21.26 7.03 6.40
N PRO A 62 -22.60 7.19 6.39
CA PRO A 62 -23.25 8.23 5.60
C PRO A 62 -22.81 9.67 5.84
N PHE A 63 -22.28 9.98 7.02
CA PHE A 63 -21.81 11.32 7.38
C PHE A 63 -20.31 11.49 7.09
N LEU A 64 -19.58 10.38 6.99
CA LEU A 64 -18.13 10.36 6.93
C LEU A 64 -17.58 10.22 5.51
N TYR A 65 -18.32 9.57 4.61
CA TYR A 65 -17.87 9.22 3.27
C TYR A 65 -18.78 9.79 2.19
N ASP A 66 -18.18 10.29 1.11
CA ASP A 66 -18.87 10.54 -0.16
C ASP A 66 -19.18 9.22 -0.87
N SER A 67 -18.27 8.24 -0.74
CA SER A 67 -18.46 6.89 -1.25
C SER A 67 -17.72 5.88 -0.39
N VAL A 68 -18.33 4.73 -0.13
CA VAL A 68 -17.65 3.55 0.41
C VAL A 68 -18.22 2.29 -0.20
N SER A 69 -17.34 1.48 -0.77
CA SER A 69 -17.68 0.19 -1.38
C SER A 69 -16.86 -0.90 -0.70
N VAL A 70 -17.56 -1.89 -0.13
CA VAL A 70 -16.96 -3.03 0.56
C VAL A 70 -17.14 -4.28 -0.30
N TYR A 71 -16.02 -4.91 -0.65
CA TYR A 71 -15.95 -6.11 -1.47
C TYR A 71 -15.31 -7.25 -0.68
N ASN A 72 -15.98 -8.39 -0.64
CA ASN A 72 -15.46 -9.59 -0.01
C ASN A 72 -14.70 -10.41 -1.06
N LEU A 73 -13.39 -10.51 -0.89
CA LEU A 73 -12.50 -11.30 -1.73
C LEU A 73 -12.59 -12.78 -1.33
N GLU A 74 -12.23 -13.66 -2.27
CA GLU A 74 -12.17 -15.10 -2.00
C GLU A 74 -11.03 -15.43 -1.02
N TRP A 75 -9.89 -14.77 -1.22
CA TRP A 75 -8.67 -14.87 -0.42
C TRP A 75 -8.18 -13.46 -0.05
N PRO A 76 -7.47 -13.30 1.07
CA PRO A 76 -6.92 -12.01 1.45
C PRO A 76 -5.91 -11.55 0.41
N SER A 77 -5.80 -10.23 0.29
CA SER A 77 -4.79 -9.60 -0.56
C SER A 77 -3.77 -8.92 0.33
N LEU A 78 -2.49 -9.21 0.11
CA LEU A 78 -1.40 -8.48 0.75
C LEU A 78 -1.12 -7.14 0.09
N THR A 79 -1.68 -6.90 -1.11
CA THR A 79 -1.30 -5.79 -1.96
C THR A 79 -2.46 -5.28 -2.80
N VAL A 80 -2.57 -3.96 -2.89
CA VAL A 80 -3.49 -3.24 -3.78
C VAL A 80 -2.75 -2.11 -4.47
N ASP A 81 -2.95 -1.94 -5.77
CA ASP A 81 -2.37 -0.80 -6.50
C ASP A 81 -3.35 -0.28 -7.55
N PHE A 82 -3.71 1.00 -7.50
CA PHE A 82 -4.41 1.64 -8.60
C PHE A 82 -3.50 1.75 -9.81
N MET A 83 -3.97 1.36 -10.98
CA MET A 83 -3.25 1.64 -12.22
C MET A 83 -3.34 3.14 -12.54
N ASP A 84 -2.24 3.70 -13.06
CA ASP A 84 -2.25 5.09 -13.55
C ASP A 84 -2.98 5.19 -14.90
N ASP A 85 -4.28 5.42 -14.81
CA ASP A 85 -5.16 5.68 -15.94
C ASP A 85 -5.40 7.18 -16.19
N SER A 86 -4.57 8.06 -15.60
CA SER A 86 -4.75 9.53 -15.66
C SER A 86 -4.87 10.10 -17.09
N LYS A 87 -4.23 9.47 -18.08
CA LYS A 87 -4.30 9.92 -19.49
C LYS A 87 -5.46 9.31 -20.28
N ASN A 88 -6.06 8.22 -19.80
CA ASN A 88 -7.03 7.43 -20.54
C ASN A 88 -8.40 7.33 -19.88
N PHE A 89 -8.56 7.85 -18.65
CA PHE A 89 -9.83 7.80 -17.97
C PHE A 89 -10.88 8.63 -18.72
N ARG A 90 -12.10 8.11 -18.77
CA ARG A 90 -13.25 8.79 -19.36
C ARG A 90 -14.43 8.59 -18.45
N VAL A 91 -15.10 9.68 -18.10
CA VAL A 91 -16.40 9.62 -17.46
C VAL A 91 -17.42 9.26 -18.53
N LYS A 92 -18.05 8.09 -18.41
CA LYS A 92 -19.11 7.62 -19.31
C LYS A 92 -20.38 7.45 -18.50
N ASN A 93 -21.46 8.08 -18.93
CA ASN A 93 -22.77 8.00 -18.27
C ASN A 93 -22.72 8.35 -16.78
N GLY A 94 -21.95 9.39 -16.40
CA GLY A 94 -21.79 9.80 -15.00
C GLY A 94 -20.98 8.82 -14.14
N SER A 95 -20.29 7.85 -14.76
CA SER A 95 -19.47 6.87 -14.04
C SER A 95 -18.04 6.88 -14.55
N LEU A 96 -17.12 6.71 -13.61
CA LEU A 96 -15.69 6.53 -13.83
C LEU A 96 -15.34 5.05 -13.67
N THR A 97 -14.39 4.57 -14.46
CA THR A 97 -13.84 3.23 -14.31
C THR A 97 -12.34 3.34 -14.09
N GLN A 98 -11.86 2.73 -13.02
CA GLN A 98 -10.46 2.67 -12.62
C GLN A 98 -10.05 1.21 -12.49
N ARG A 99 -8.80 0.90 -12.84
CA ARG A 99 -8.24 -0.44 -12.68
C ARG A 99 -7.45 -0.54 -11.39
N LEU A 100 -7.62 -1.66 -10.70
CA LEU A 100 -6.86 -2.03 -9.51
C LEU A 100 -6.15 -3.35 -9.76
N LEU A 101 -4.95 -3.46 -9.23
CA LEU A 101 -4.17 -4.67 -9.17
C LEU A 101 -4.28 -5.25 -7.77
N LEU A 102 -4.47 -6.56 -7.67
CA LEU A 102 -4.61 -7.30 -6.42
C LEU A 102 -3.81 -8.61 -6.49
N GLY A 103 -3.33 -9.08 -5.35
CA GLY A 103 -2.77 -10.42 -5.19
C GLY A 103 -3.67 -11.33 -4.35
N THR A 104 -3.43 -12.63 -4.35
CA THR A 104 -3.95 -13.55 -3.32
C THR A 104 -2.83 -13.96 -2.37
N HIS A 105 -3.24 -14.36 -1.18
CA HIS A 105 -2.40 -15.02 -0.19
C HIS A 105 -3.18 -16.20 0.42
N THR A 106 -2.87 -17.41 -0.04
CA THR A 106 -3.54 -18.66 0.36
C THR A 106 -2.69 -19.49 1.33
N SER A 107 -1.49 -19.05 1.68
CA SER A 107 -0.55 -19.80 2.52
C SER A 107 -0.24 -21.20 1.96
N GLY A 108 -0.18 -21.32 0.63
CA GLY A 108 0.05 -22.58 -0.10
C GLY A 108 -1.11 -23.58 -0.07
N THR A 109 -2.29 -23.21 0.43
CA THR A 109 -3.46 -24.10 0.50
C THR A 109 -4.23 -24.18 -0.83
N GLU A 110 -4.21 -23.11 -1.62
CA GLU A 110 -4.84 -23.03 -2.93
C GLU A 110 -3.88 -22.43 -3.97
N THR A 111 -4.37 -22.33 -5.21
CA THR A 111 -3.65 -21.66 -6.29
C THR A 111 -3.63 -20.16 -6.06
N GLU A 112 -2.45 -19.55 -6.20
CA GLU A 112 -2.27 -18.10 -6.12
C GLU A 112 -2.61 -17.42 -7.44
N PHE A 113 -3.14 -16.20 -7.36
CA PHE A 113 -3.58 -15.42 -8.51
C PHE A 113 -3.22 -13.95 -8.42
N ALA A 114 -2.60 -13.43 -9.48
CA ALA A 114 -2.53 -11.99 -9.74
C ALA A 114 -3.80 -11.54 -10.46
N MET A 115 -4.48 -10.54 -9.91
CA MET A 115 -5.80 -10.11 -10.38
C MET A 115 -5.79 -8.67 -10.86
N VAL A 116 -6.54 -8.43 -11.94
CA VAL A 116 -6.87 -7.09 -12.43
C VAL A 116 -8.36 -6.88 -12.24
N ALA A 117 -8.73 -5.92 -11.41
CA ALA A 117 -10.10 -5.55 -11.14
C ALA A 117 -10.44 -4.21 -11.79
N GLU A 118 -11.66 -4.06 -12.27
CA GLU A 118 -12.22 -2.76 -12.70
C GLU A 118 -13.22 -2.30 -11.65
N LEU A 119 -12.89 -1.20 -10.99
CA LEU A 119 -13.80 -0.47 -10.11
C LEU A 119 -14.54 0.59 -10.94
N ARG A 120 -15.85 0.45 -11.00
CA ARG A 120 -16.76 1.45 -11.53
C ARG A 120 -17.30 2.26 -10.36
N THR A 121 -17.11 3.57 -10.37
CA THR A 121 -17.66 4.51 -9.37
C THR A 121 -18.55 5.54 -10.05
N GLY A 122 -19.57 6.02 -9.35
CA GLY A 122 -20.36 7.16 -9.81
C GLY A 122 -19.56 8.44 -9.60
N VAL A 123 -19.43 9.27 -10.64
CA VAL A 123 -18.95 10.64 -10.50
C VAL A 123 -20.17 11.48 -10.19
N GLN A 124 -20.39 11.81 -8.92
CA GLN A 124 -21.41 12.79 -8.57
C GLN A 124 -21.01 14.12 -9.25
N SER A 125 -21.79 14.53 -10.25
CA SER A 125 -21.63 15.84 -10.87
C SER A 125 -21.87 16.91 -9.79
N LEU A 126 -20.93 17.86 -9.67
CA LEU A 126 -20.86 18.99 -8.73
C LEU A 126 -22.05 19.99 -8.78
N ARG A 127 -23.28 19.54 -9.00
CA ARG A 127 -24.49 20.37 -8.96
C ARG A 127 -25.68 19.56 -8.47
N GLU A 128 -25.68 19.20 -7.21
CA GLU A 128 -26.94 18.86 -6.53
C GLU A 128 -27.18 19.92 -5.47
N ASN A 129 -28.33 20.61 -5.61
CA ASN A 129 -28.78 21.56 -4.61
C ASN A 129 -28.89 20.83 -3.27
N MET A 130 -28.41 21.46 -2.19
CA MET A 130 -28.51 20.93 -0.82
C MET A 130 -29.93 20.46 -0.45
N THR A 131 -30.95 20.98 -1.13
CA THR A 131 -32.37 20.66 -0.96
C THR A 131 -32.82 19.32 -1.57
N THR A 132 -32.08 18.73 -2.53
CA THR A 132 -32.40 17.38 -3.05
C THR A 132 -31.83 16.25 -2.19
N CYS A 133 -30.86 16.55 -1.32
CA CYS A 133 -30.28 15.60 -0.37
C CYS A 133 -31.24 15.24 0.77
N GLU A 134 -32.26 16.07 1.05
CA GLU A 134 -33.22 15.84 2.13
C GLU A 134 -34.22 14.70 1.84
N ASN A 135 -34.36 14.29 0.56
CA ASN A 135 -35.38 13.33 0.11
C ASN A 135 -34.83 12.08 -0.60
N TYR A 136 -33.54 11.79 -0.52
CA TYR A 136 -32.95 10.60 -1.16
C TYR A 136 -33.16 9.34 -0.29
N ASN A 137 -34.07 8.45 -0.69
CA ASN A 137 -34.50 7.26 0.10
C ASN A 137 -33.99 5.90 -0.46
N GLY A 138 -32.87 5.87 -1.19
CA GLY A 138 -32.45 4.67 -1.94
C GLY A 138 -31.39 3.79 -1.26
N PHE A 139 -31.76 2.93 -0.28
CA PHE A 139 -30.94 1.77 0.06
C PHE A 139 -31.10 0.68 -1.01
N VAL A 140 -30.05 0.37 -1.78
CA VAL A 140 -30.13 -0.62 -2.87
C VAL A 140 -29.18 -1.78 -2.62
N SER A 141 -29.74 -2.88 -2.11
CA SER A 141 -29.10 -4.20 -2.22
C SER A 141 -29.04 -4.60 -3.69
N ALA A 142 -27.85 -4.96 -4.19
CA ALA A 142 -27.62 -5.36 -5.58
C ALA A 142 -28.55 -6.50 -6.08
N ARG A 143 -29.18 -7.26 -5.18
CA ARG A 143 -30.06 -8.38 -5.54
C ARG A 143 -31.50 -7.99 -5.91
N LYS A 144 -32.03 -6.83 -5.51
CA LYS A 144 -33.49 -6.59 -5.59
C LYS A 144 -34.03 -5.94 -6.87
N ASN A 145 -33.19 -5.50 -7.82
CA ASN A 145 -33.68 -4.67 -8.93
C ASN A 145 -33.27 -5.10 -10.36
N LYS A 146 -32.72 -6.31 -10.55
CA LYS A 146 -32.44 -6.80 -11.91
C LYS A 146 -33.70 -6.96 -12.78
N GLU A 147 -34.89 -7.04 -12.18
CA GLU A 147 -36.13 -7.30 -12.91
C GLU A 147 -36.93 -6.04 -13.33
N ASN A 148 -36.72 -4.87 -12.71
CA ASN A 148 -37.68 -3.75 -12.90
C ASN A 148 -37.13 -2.43 -13.47
N ASN A 149 -35.83 -2.27 -13.73
CA ASN A 149 -35.38 -1.05 -14.44
C ASN A 149 -33.97 -1.17 -15.08
N PRO A 150 -33.85 -1.55 -16.37
CA PRO A 150 -32.54 -1.72 -17.03
C PRO A 150 -31.85 -0.41 -17.44
N ALA A 151 -32.45 0.76 -17.22
CA ALA A 151 -31.97 2.04 -17.79
C ALA A 151 -31.09 2.90 -16.85
N HIS A 152 -30.90 2.54 -15.57
CA HIS A 152 -30.16 3.37 -14.58
C HIS A 152 -29.22 2.58 -13.65
N SER A 153 -28.29 1.80 -14.18
CA SER A 153 -27.25 1.17 -13.33
C SER A 153 -26.06 2.12 -13.09
N SER A 154 -26.24 3.13 -12.22
CA SER A 154 -25.17 4.04 -11.76
C SER A 154 -24.54 3.59 -10.43
N TYR A 155 -24.63 2.30 -10.07
CA TYR A 155 -24.11 1.79 -8.81
C TYR A 155 -22.62 1.44 -8.92
N PRO A 156 -21.84 1.65 -7.84
CA PRO A 156 -20.47 1.18 -7.80
C PRO A 156 -20.40 -0.34 -8.00
N SER A 157 -19.46 -0.81 -8.82
CA SER A 157 -19.28 -2.23 -9.09
C SER A 157 -17.80 -2.56 -9.24
N LEU A 158 -17.37 -3.66 -8.66
CA LEU A 158 -16.06 -4.24 -8.89
C LEU A 158 -16.22 -5.49 -9.76
N ASP A 159 -15.48 -5.56 -10.86
CA ASP A 159 -15.47 -6.71 -11.75
C ASP A 159 -14.03 -7.20 -11.96
N ILE A 160 -13.77 -8.50 -11.76
CA ILE A 160 -12.45 -9.08 -11.97
C ILE A 160 -12.28 -9.33 -13.47
N LYS A 161 -11.41 -8.55 -14.12
CA LYS A 161 -11.16 -8.60 -15.56
C LYS A 161 -10.12 -9.62 -15.97
N ALA A 162 -9.19 -9.92 -15.08
CA ALA A 162 -8.21 -10.97 -15.30
C ALA A 162 -7.85 -11.59 -13.95
N LYS A 163 -7.70 -12.91 -13.94
CA LYS A 163 -7.19 -13.70 -12.82
C LYS A 163 -6.09 -14.60 -13.39
N ILE A 164 -4.83 -14.30 -13.10
CA ILE A 164 -3.67 -14.96 -13.70
C ILE A 164 -3.03 -15.86 -12.65
N VAL A 165 -2.88 -17.15 -12.94
CA VAL A 165 -2.23 -18.10 -12.02
C VAL A 165 -0.79 -17.63 -11.77
N HIS A 166 -0.40 -17.53 -10.50
CA HIS A 166 0.87 -16.97 -10.07
C HIS A 166 1.74 -18.01 -9.33
N PRO A 167 3.07 -18.02 -9.55
CA PRO A 167 3.99 -18.86 -8.78
C PRO A 167 4.30 -18.25 -7.40
N GLY A 168 3.68 -18.81 -6.36
CA GLY A 168 3.83 -18.34 -4.98
C GLY A 168 2.92 -17.16 -4.65
N GLU A 169 2.95 -16.73 -3.40
CA GLU A 169 2.16 -15.61 -2.89
C GLU A 169 2.62 -14.29 -3.49
N ILE A 170 1.73 -13.31 -3.54
CA ILE A 170 2.03 -12.01 -4.14
C ILE A 170 2.15 -10.98 -3.02
N ASN A 171 3.39 -10.73 -2.61
CA ASN A 171 3.71 -9.80 -1.52
C ASN A 171 3.57 -8.34 -1.97
N ARG A 172 3.91 -8.05 -3.22
CA ARG A 172 3.81 -6.71 -3.81
C ARG A 172 3.43 -6.78 -5.27
N ILE A 173 2.52 -5.90 -5.70
CA ILE A 173 2.17 -5.71 -7.11
C ILE A 173 2.31 -4.23 -7.50
N SER A 174 2.75 -3.97 -8.73
CA SER A 174 2.87 -2.62 -9.28
C SER A 174 2.67 -2.62 -10.79
N TYR A 175 1.92 -1.65 -11.31
CA TYR A 175 1.76 -1.49 -12.76
C TYR A 175 3.08 -1.05 -13.43
N VAL A 176 3.31 -1.45 -14.68
CA VAL A 176 4.51 -1.01 -15.43
C VAL A 176 4.24 0.36 -16.08
N PRO A 177 5.01 1.42 -15.75
CA PRO A 177 4.75 2.77 -16.24
C PRO A 177 4.73 2.90 -17.77
N GLY A 178 3.69 3.57 -18.28
CA GLY A 178 3.51 3.81 -19.71
C GLY A 178 3.11 2.58 -20.53
N THR A 179 2.63 1.52 -19.88
CA THR A 179 2.01 0.36 -20.52
C THR A 179 0.54 0.24 -20.07
N HIS A 180 -0.31 -0.35 -20.91
CA HIS A 180 -1.74 -0.48 -20.59
C HIS A 180 -2.11 -1.76 -19.88
N PHE A 181 -1.35 -2.84 -20.11
CA PHE A 181 -1.73 -4.20 -19.71
C PHE A 181 -0.68 -4.89 -18.84
N SER A 182 0.44 -4.23 -18.55
CA SER A 182 1.55 -4.87 -17.86
C SER A 182 1.68 -4.46 -16.41
N PHE A 183 2.03 -5.42 -15.58
CA PHE A 183 2.34 -5.24 -14.16
C PHE A 183 3.48 -6.18 -13.76
N ILE A 184 4.13 -5.87 -12.64
CA ILE A 184 5.13 -6.69 -11.99
C ILE A 184 4.63 -7.11 -10.62
N THR A 185 4.94 -8.35 -10.24
CA THR A 185 4.74 -8.90 -8.90
C THR A 185 6.07 -9.26 -8.27
N GLN A 186 6.16 -9.15 -6.94
CA GLN A 186 7.20 -9.77 -6.12
C GLN A 186 6.61 -10.93 -5.35
N SER A 187 7.25 -12.10 -5.49
CA SER A 187 6.81 -13.32 -4.83
C SER A 187 7.51 -13.54 -3.49
N ASN A 188 6.97 -14.42 -2.67
CA ASN A 188 7.52 -14.83 -1.37
C ASN A 188 8.89 -15.55 -1.46
N ASN A 189 9.38 -15.84 -2.67
CA ASN A 189 10.72 -16.38 -2.90
C ASN A 189 11.75 -15.34 -3.36
N GLY A 190 11.37 -14.05 -3.41
CA GLY A 190 12.21 -12.95 -3.88
C GLY A 190 12.30 -12.80 -5.40
N THR A 191 11.72 -13.71 -6.17
CA THR A 191 11.63 -13.59 -7.63
C THR A 191 10.53 -12.61 -8.00
N LEU A 192 10.82 -11.77 -9.00
CA LEU A 192 9.84 -10.85 -9.56
C LEU A 192 9.34 -11.37 -10.91
N TYR A 193 8.07 -11.14 -11.22
CA TYR A 193 7.45 -11.62 -12.45
C TYR A 193 6.72 -10.49 -13.16
N GLN A 194 6.97 -10.32 -14.45
CA GLN A 194 6.20 -9.41 -15.29
C GLN A 194 5.10 -10.16 -16.04
N PHE A 195 3.88 -9.68 -15.91
CA PHE A 195 2.72 -10.17 -16.65
C PHE A 195 2.15 -9.08 -17.57
N ASP A 196 1.54 -9.50 -18.67
CA ASP A 196 0.75 -8.71 -19.61
C ASP A 196 -0.60 -9.40 -19.75
N TYR A 197 -1.58 -8.93 -18.98
CA TYR A 197 -2.85 -9.64 -18.83
C TYR A 197 -3.68 -9.70 -20.12
N SER A 198 -3.34 -8.92 -21.15
CA SER A 198 -3.96 -9.04 -22.47
C SER A 198 -3.57 -10.33 -23.21
N LYS A 199 -2.47 -10.97 -22.81
CA LYS A 199 -1.94 -12.21 -23.39
C LYS A 199 -2.37 -13.47 -22.63
N HIS A 200 -3.21 -13.33 -21.62
CA HIS A 200 -3.71 -14.44 -20.81
C HIS A 200 -5.20 -14.66 -21.06
N PRO A 201 -5.67 -15.93 -21.02
CA PRO A 201 -7.10 -16.19 -21.04
C PRO A 201 -7.76 -15.59 -19.79
N PHE A 202 -9.04 -15.25 -19.88
CA PHE A 202 -9.79 -14.63 -18.78
C PHE A 202 -9.81 -15.47 -17.49
N ASN A 203 -9.82 -16.81 -17.63
CA ASN A 203 -9.81 -17.75 -16.51
C ASN A 203 -8.85 -18.93 -16.80
N PRO A 204 -7.53 -18.71 -16.68
CA PRO A 204 -6.53 -19.76 -16.86
C PRO A 204 -6.67 -20.80 -15.75
N ARG A 205 -6.66 -22.08 -16.13
CA ARG A 205 -6.82 -23.21 -15.19
C ARG A 205 -5.48 -23.75 -14.65
N ASP A 206 -4.35 -23.32 -15.22
CA ASP A 206 -3.02 -23.88 -14.93
C ASP A 206 -1.90 -22.84 -15.10
N VAL A 207 -0.82 -22.96 -14.31
CA VAL A 207 0.45 -22.22 -14.41
C VAL A 207 1.01 -22.29 -15.83
N LYS A 208 0.90 -23.45 -16.49
CA LYS A 208 1.39 -23.65 -17.88
C LYS A 208 0.69 -22.76 -18.92
N THR A 209 -0.50 -22.26 -18.59
CA THR A 209 -1.27 -21.32 -19.42
C THR A 209 -1.13 -19.86 -18.97
N SER A 210 -0.46 -19.62 -17.84
CA SER A 210 -0.25 -18.32 -17.22
C SER A 210 1.24 -17.97 -17.14
N LEU A 211 1.96 -18.11 -18.25
CA LEU A 211 3.40 -17.85 -18.25
C LEU A 211 3.71 -16.35 -18.16
N PRO A 212 4.57 -15.93 -17.21
CA PRO A 212 5.04 -14.55 -17.19
C PRO A 212 5.78 -14.22 -18.49
N GLN A 213 5.73 -12.97 -18.91
CA GLN A 213 6.49 -12.50 -20.08
C GLN A 213 7.97 -12.32 -19.75
N LEU A 214 8.30 -12.06 -18.49
CA LEU A 214 9.66 -11.89 -18.01
C LEU A 214 9.75 -12.36 -16.55
N VAL A 215 10.82 -13.06 -16.22
CA VAL A 215 11.21 -13.38 -14.85
C VAL A 215 12.39 -12.49 -14.48
N LEU A 216 12.30 -11.76 -13.39
CA LEU A 216 13.37 -10.95 -12.82
C LEU A 216 13.95 -11.74 -11.66
N GLY A 217 15.13 -12.34 -11.87
CA GLY A 217 15.70 -13.33 -10.96
C GLY A 217 17.21 -13.20 -10.77
N GLY A 218 17.73 -13.87 -9.73
CA GLY A 218 19.16 -13.86 -9.40
C GLY A 218 19.65 -12.61 -8.67
N GLY A 219 18.73 -11.79 -8.15
CA GLY A 219 19.03 -10.63 -7.31
C GLY A 219 18.77 -10.89 -5.82
N HIS A 220 17.52 -11.22 -5.49
CA HIS A 220 17.08 -11.53 -4.13
C HIS A 220 17.14 -13.04 -3.84
N SER A 221 17.28 -13.37 -2.56
CA SER A 221 17.33 -14.72 -1.99
C SER A 221 16.27 -14.96 -0.90
N SER A 222 15.47 -13.93 -0.59
CA SER A 222 14.34 -14.00 0.34
C SER A 222 13.21 -13.10 -0.16
N GLU A 223 12.05 -13.19 0.46
CA GLU A 223 10.89 -12.38 0.09
C GLU A 223 11.12 -10.87 0.21
N GLY A 224 10.26 -10.08 -0.42
CA GLY A 224 10.29 -8.64 -0.27
C GLY A 224 8.96 -7.99 -0.57
N TYR A 225 8.81 -6.76 -0.08
CA TYR A 225 7.56 -6.02 -0.06
C TYR A 225 7.67 -4.62 -0.70
N GLY A 226 8.88 -4.13 -0.97
CA GLY A 226 9.11 -2.82 -1.58
C GLY A 226 9.49 -2.90 -3.06
N ILE A 227 8.74 -2.18 -3.90
CA ILE A 227 9.02 -1.96 -5.32
C ILE A 227 8.76 -0.51 -5.69
N THR A 228 9.67 0.10 -6.46
CA THR A 228 9.48 1.45 -7.00
C THR A 228 10.02 1.61 -8.41
N TRP A 229 9.48 2.59 -9.14
CA TRP A 229 9.82 2.88 -10.53
C TRP A 229 10.36 4.30 -10.65
N ASN A 230 11.37 4.49 -11.51
CA ASN A 230 11.81 5.82 -11.90
C ASN A 230 11.14 6.30 -13.19
N SER A 231 11.37 7.56 -13.58
CA SER A 231 10.75 8.16 -14.78
C SER A 231 11.26 7.50 -16.08
N SER A 232 12.47 6.95 -16.05
CA SER A 232 13.07 6.15 -17.12
C SER A 232 12.61 4.70 -17.19
N LYS A 233 11.59 4.28 -16.40
CA LYS A 233 11.04 2.91 -16.35
C LYS A 233 12.03 1.84 -15.89
N LYS A 234 13.03 2.21 -15.11
CA LYS A 234 13.82 1.26 -14.32
C LYS A 234 13.09 0.94 -13.03
N LEU A 235 13.26 -0.28 -12.58
CA LEU A 235 12.65 -0.82 -11.38
C LEU A 235 13.71 -0.92 -10.29
N VAL A 236 13.35 -0.60 -9.06
CA VAL A 236 14.11 -0.99 -7.88
C VAL A 236 13.21 -1.83 -6.97
N SER A 237 13.76 -2.92 -6.44
CA SER A 237 13.09 -3.77 -5.47
C SER A 237 13.98 -4.03 -4.27
N CYS A 238 13.38 -4.21 -3.09
CA CYS A 238 14.08 -4.58 -1.86
C CYS A 238 13.55 -5.90 -1.30
N ALA A 239 14.32 -6.52 -0.40
CA ALA A 239 13.99 -7.80 0.20
C ALA A 239 14.52 -7.95 1.64
N THR A 240 13.96 -8.92 2.37
CA THR A 240 14.32 -9.23 3.76
C THR A 240 15.72 -9.82 3.91
N ASP A 241 16.36 -10.24 2.82
CA ASP A 241 17.77 -10.64 2.81
C ASP A 241 18.76 -9.44 2.83
N GLY A 242 18.23 -8.23 3.01
CA GLY A 242 18.98 -6.97 3.04
C GLY A 242 19.40 -6.47 1.66
N SER A 243 18.94 -7.09 0.57
CA SER A 243 19.33 -6.69 -0.78
C SER A 243 18.36 -5.72 -1.44
N LEU A 244 18.92 -4.78 -2.20
CA LEU A 244 18.22 -3.84 -3.05
C LEU A 244 18.72 -4.02 -4.49
N CYS A 245 17.84 -4.31 -5.44
CA CYS A 245 18.18 -4.66 -6.81
C CYS A 245 17.65 -3.61 -7.79
N LEU A 246 18.50 -3.15 -8.70
CA LEU A 246 18.14 -2.26 -9.80
C LEU A 246 17.97 -3.06 -11.10
N TRP A 247 16.83 -2.92 -11.77
CA TRP A 247 16.49 -3.64 -12.99
C TRP A 247 16.22 -2.69 -14.15
N ASP A 248 16.71 -3.04 -15.34
CA ASP A 248 16.41 -2.34 -16.58
C ASP A 248 15.51 -3.20 -17.45
N MET A 249 14.23 -2.82 -17.54
CA MET A 249 13.22 -3.55 -18.32
C MET A 249 13.47 -3.50 -19.84
N SER A 250 14.35 -2.61 -20.31
CA SER A 250 14.76 -2.54 -21.72
C SER A 250 15.97 -3.42 -22.04
N ALA A 251 16.65 -3.95 -21.01
CA ALA A 251 17.81 -4.80 -21.21
C ALA A 251 17.42 -6.14 -21.84
N ARG A 252 18.33 -6.68 -22.64
CA ARG A 252 18.10 -7.96 -23.33
C ARG A 252 18.29 -9.11 -22.36
N SER A 253 17.30 -10.00 -22.31
CA SER A 253 17.41 -11.28 -21.61
C SER A 253 18.37 -12.21 -22.34
N ALA A 254 19.48 -12.58 -21.70
CA ALA A 254 20.45 -13.54 -22.24
C ALA A 254 20.17 -14.99 -21.82
N THR A 255 19.35 -15.17 -20.78
CA THR A 255 19.03 -16.46 -20.17
C THR A 255 17.53 -16.74 -20.25
N GLN A 256 17.17 -18.01 -20.12
CA GLN A 256 15.80 -18.47 -20.07
C GLN A 256 15.63 -19.46 -18.91
N THR A 257 14.41 -19.54 -18.37
CA THR A 257 14.04 -20.49 -17.33
C THR A 257 14.23 -21.94 -17.79
N LYS A 258 14.61 -22.79 -16.83
CA LYS A 258 14.67 -24.25 -16.97
C LYS A 258 13.66 -24.88 -16.01
N SER A 259 13.17 -26.08 -16.34
CA SER A 259 12.01 -26.75 -15.73
C SER A 259 12.09 -26.96 -14.21
N HIS A 260 13.27 -26.82 -13.61
CA HIS A 260 13.50 -26.91 -12.18
C HIS A 260 13.26 -25.60 -11.40
N SER A 261 12.91 -24.49 -12.07
CA SER A 261 12.72 -23.17 -11.45
C SER A 261 11.30 -22.87 -10.97
N GLY A 262 10.37 -23.84 -11.01
CA GLY A 262 8.96 -23.63 -10.67
C GLY A 262 8.17 -22.81 -11.71
N VAL A 263 8.85 -22.27 -12.72
CA VAL A 263 8.29 -21.60 -13.90
C VAL A 263 8.51 -22.50 -15.12
N ALA A 264 7.61 -22.47 -16.11
CA ALA A 264 7.79 -23.25 -17.32
C ALA A 264 9.07 -22.86 -18.08
N ASP A 265 9.57 -23.77 -18.91
CA ASP A 265 10.76 -23.58 -19.74
C ASP A 265 10.61 -22.40 -20.72
N ASN A 266 11.76 -21.80 -21.06
CA ASN A 266 11.91 -20.79 -22.12
C ASN A 266 11.29 -19.41 -21.83
N VAL A 267 10.96 -19.10 -20.57
CA VAL A 267 10.62 -17.73 -20.19
C VAL A 267 11.90 -16.91 -20.06
N PRO A 268 11.99 -15.71 -20.67
CA PRO A 268 13.15 -14.84 -20.53
C PRO A 268 13.44 -14.50 -19.06
N VAL A 269 14.72 -14.55 -18.66
CA VAL A 269 15.19 -14.17 -17.33
C VAL A 269 16.05 -12.91 -17.40
N LEU A 270 15.61 -11.85 -16.75
CA LEU A 270 16.36 -10.62 -16.53
C LEU A 270 17.11 -10.70 -15.20
N THR A 271 18.39 -10.38 -15.22
CA THR A 271 19.22 -10.25 -14.01
C THR A 271 19.36 -8.77 -13.63
N PRO A 272 19.57 -8.43 -12.35
CA PRO A 272 19.68 -7.04 -11.95
C PRO A 272 20.95 -6.41 -12.55
N ILE A 273 20.87 -5.12 -12.90
CA ILE A 273 22.02 -4.31 -13.31
C ILE A 273 23.03 -4.23 -12.15
N SER A 274 22.49 -4.05 -10.94
CA SER A 274 23.27 -3.85 -9.72
C SER A 274 22.45 -4.31 -8.53
N THR A 275 23.14 -4.91 -7.56
CA THR A 275 22.58 -5.33 -6.27
C THR A 275 23.38 -4.66 -5.17
N TYR A 276 22.68 -3.99 -4.27
CA TYR A 276 23.19 -3.29 -3.10
C TYR A 276 22.80 -4.11 -1.85
N ILE A 277 23.68 -4.23 -0.87
CA ILE A 277 23.44 -5.04 0.34
C ILE A 277 23.53 -4.16 1.59
N ASN A 278 22.50 -4.21 2.42
CA ASN A 278 22.51 -3.64 3.76
C ASN A 278 23.32 -4.55 4.68
N THR A 279 24.42 -4.02 5.21
CA THR A 279 25.28 -4.70 6.20
C THR A 279 25.14 -4.10 7.60
N GLY A 280 24.17 -3.20 7.78
CA GLY A 280 23.93 -2.44 9.01
C GLY A 280 24.97 -1.35 9.26
N ALA A 281 24.55 -0.27 9.93
CA ALA A 281 25.41 0.86 10.29
C ALA A 281 26.59 0.52 11.24
N ASN A 282 26.56 -0.65 11.89
CA ASN A 282 27.55 -1.07 12.90
C ASN A 282 28.65 -2.01 12.36
N SER A 283 28.68 -2.30 11.06
CA SER A 283 29.77 -3.09 10.46
C SER A 283 31.00 -2.19 10.15
N THR A 284 31.59 -1.59 11.18
CA THR A 284 32.97 -1.08 11.07
C THR A 284 33.90 -2.28 10.88
N THR A 285 34.10 -2.71 9.63
CA THR A 285 35.15 -3.67 9.29
C THR A 285 36.50 -2.95 9.37
N SER A 286 37.00 -2.83 10.60
CA SER A 286 38.42 -2.72 10.88
C SER A 286 39.14 -3.83 10.10
N GLY A 287 40.04 -3.42 9.22
CA GLY A 287 40.65 -4.30 8.23
C GLY A 287 41.34 -5.53 8.82
N THR A 288 41.14 -6.66 8.15
CA THR A 288 42.23 -7.51 7.65
C THR A 288 41.60 -8.59 6.75
N ARG A 289 42.09 -8.64 5.51
CA ARG A 289 41.72 -9.67 4.53
C ARG A 289 42.17 -11.04 5.04
N ASN A 290 41.31 -12.05 4.89
CA ASN A 290 41.73 -13.26 4.20
C ASN A 290 40.55 -13.89 3.46
N SER A 291 40.79 -14.09 2.17
CA SER A 291 39.95 -14.79 1.20
C SER A 291 39.84 -16.26 1.59
N ASN A 292 38.61 -16.67 1.94
CA ASN A 292 37.97 -17.96 1.67
C ASN A 292 36.66 -17.93 2.45
N ILE A 293 35.60 -17.35 1.87
CA ILE A 293 34.26 -17.46 2.45
C ILE A 293 33.74 -18.84 2.05
N THR A 294 34.11 -19.83 2.84
CA THR A 294 33.24 -20.97 3.11
C THR A 294 31.98 -20.42 3.78
N GLU A 295 30.81 -20.81 3.28
CA GLU A 295 29.52 -20.65 3.92
C GLU A 295 29.60 -21.06 5.41
N SER A 296 29.78 -20.09 6.30
CA SER A 296 29.63 -20.18 7.77
C SER A 296 30.25 -18.95 8.42
N GLY A 297 29.52 -17.82 8.37
CA GLY A 297 29.92 -16.58 9.00
C GLY A 297 28.75 -15.60 9.02
N GLY A 298 27.75 -15.88 9.86
CA GLY A 298 26.53 -15.09 10.01
C GLY A 298 26.79 -13.74 10.67
N GLY A 299 27.00 -12.71 9.85
CA GLY A 299 26.50 -11.38 10.19
C GLY A 299 25.03 -11.36 9.82
N GLU A 300 24.14 -11.09 10.78
CA GLU A 300 22.72 -10.86 10.49
C GLU A 300 22.62 -9.69 9.52
N LYS A 301 22.09 -9.95 8.32
CA LYS A 301 21.74 -8.89 7.38
C LYS A 301 20.41 -8.32 7.85
N ASN A 302 20.33 -6.99 7.93
CA ASN A 302 19.09 -6.33 8.31
C ASN A 302 18.17 -6.27 7.09
N GLY A 303 16.94 -6.76 7.25
CA GLY A 303 15.95 -6.77 6.17
C GLY A 303 15.59 -5.37 5.69
N LEU A 304 15.29 -5.27 4.40
CA LEU A 304 14.76 -4.05 3.78
C LEU A 304 13.28 -4.24 3.49
N ASN A 305 12.47 -3.35 4.04
CA ASN A 305 11.01 -3.49 4.06
C ASN A 305 10.34 -2.75 2.91
N ASP A 306 10.84 -1.55 2.60
CA ASP A 306 10.27 -0.70 1.56
C ASP A 306 11.33 0.15 0.84
N VAL A 307 11.00 0.64 -0.35
CA VAL A 307 11.89 1.45 -1.18
C VAL A 307 11.12 2.42 -2.06
N GLU A 308 11.56 3.68 -2.12
CA GLU A 308 10.98 4.68 -3.03
C GLU A 308 12.06 5.58 -3.66
N PHE A 309 11.89 5.90 -4.95
CA PHE A 309 12.69 6.91 -5.63
C PHE A 309 12.40 8.31 -5.11
N LEU A 310 13.42 9.17 -5.12
CA LEU A 310 13.19 10.61 -5.08
C LEU A 310 12.57 11.04 -6.42
N HIS A 311 11.34 11.59 -6.42
CA HIS A 311 10.54 11.90 -7.62
C HIS A 311 11.21 12.75 -8.73
N ASN A 312 12.33 13.44 -8.42
CA ASN A 312 13.06 14.32 -9.33
C ASN A 312 14.51 13.84 -9.58
N ASP A 313 14.91 12.70 -9.02
CA ASP A 313 16.22 12.08 -9.27
C ASP A 313 16.05 10.59 -9.54
N ASP A 314 16.21 10.21 -10.81
CA ASP A 314 16.11 8.84 -11.31
C ASP A 314 17.20 7.89 -10.77
N ASN A 315 18.14 8.41 -9.98
CA ASN A 315 19.29 7.67 -9.47
C ASN A 315 19.33 7.56 -7.95
N VAL A 316 18.41 8.17 -7.21
CA VAL A 316 18.46 8.15 -5.75
C VAL A 316 17.18 7.54 -5.20
N VAL A 317 17.35 6.56 -4.31
CA VAL A 317 16.25 5.91 -3.59
C VAL A 317 16.44 6.05 -2.09
N LEU A 318 15.33 6.06 -1.37
CA LEU A 318 15.28 5.81 0.07
C LEU A 318 14.81 4.37 0.29
N THR A 319 15.35 3.68 1.30
CA THR A 319 14.88 2.35 1.70
C THR A 319 14.75 2.23 3.22
N ALA A 320 13.65 1.62 3.66
CA ALA A 320 13.33 1.36 5.06
C ALA A 320 13.90 0.00 5.50
N SER A 321 14.34 -0.11 6.75
CA SER A 321 14.95 -1.34 7.28
C SER A 321 14.43 -1.71 8.66
N ASP A 322 14.49 -3.01 8.96
CA ASP A 322 14.22 -3.60 10.29
C ASP A 322 15.12 -3.03 11.39
N ASP A 323 16.29 -2.50 11.04
CA ASP A 323 17.24 -1.94 12.00
C ASP A 323 16.89 -0.54 12.51
N GLY A 324 15.71 -0.05 12.14
CA GLY A 324 15.22 1.27 12.53
C GLY A 324 15.82 2.41 11.74
N ASN A 325 16.56 2.16 10.65
CA ASN A 325 17.10 3.21 9.79
C ASN A 325 16.34 3.35 8.48
N VAL A 326 16.38 4.56 7.94
CA VAL A 326 16.10 4.83 6.53
C VAL A 326 17.40 5.20 5.85
N TYR A 327 17.73 4.47 4.79
CA TYR A 327 18.96 4.65 4.03
C TYR A 327 18.71 5.38 2.72
N LEU A 328 19.58 6.33 2.39
CA LEU A 328 19.70 6.92 1.07
C LEU A 328 20.74 6.16 0.25
N VAL A 329 20.37 5.79 -0.98
CA VAL A 329 21.22 5.03 -1.90
C VAL A 329 21.28 5.75 -3.24
N ASP A 330 22.49 6.17 -3.65
CA ASP A 330 22.74 6.67 -5.00
C ASP A 330 23.13 5.50 -5.93
N LEU A 331 22.24 5.18 -6.84
CA LEU A 331 22.31 4.07 -7.78
C LEU A 331 23.35 4.25 -8.89
N ARG A 332 23.92 5.45 -9.06
CA ARG A 332 25.08 5.66 -9.95
C ARG A 332 26.36 5.23 -9.29
N SER A 333 26.39 5.24 -7.96
CA SER A 333 27.64 5.27 -7.24
C SER A 333 28.42 3.98 -7.36
N ALA A 334 27.95 2.92 -8.04
CA ALA A 334 28.67 1.67 -8.27
C ALA A 334 30.16 1.92 -8.51
N SER A 335 30.97 1.80 -7.45
CA SER A 335 32.34 2.29 -7.54
C SER A 335 33.09 1.36 -8.48
N THR A 336 33.54 1.93 -9.59
CA THR A 336 34.55 1.33 -10.44
C THR A 336 35.70 0.88 -9.55
N GLY A 337 36.03 -0.41 -9.57
CA GLY A 337 37.19 -0.97 -8.88
C GLY A 337 38.52 -0.49 -9.46
N LYS A 338 38.78 0.82 -9.44
CA LYS A 338 40.12 1.39 -9.61
C LYS A 338 40.64 1.80 -8.25
N LYS A 339 41.45 0.92 -7.66
CA LYS A 339 42.48 1.36 -6.72
C LYS A 339 43.35 2.36 -7.48
N ASN A 340 43.21 3.66 -7.19
CA ASN A 340 44.26 4.60 -7.52
C ASN A 340 45.39 4.41 -6.50
N ASN A 341 46.15 3.33 -6.65
CA ASN A 341 47.53 3.26 -6.21
C ASN A 341 48.38 2.99 -7.46
N ASP A 342 49.16 4.01 -7.79
CA ASP A 342 50.35 4.02 -8.64
C ASP A 342 50.23 4.20 -10.16
N LEU A 343 50.70 5.38 -10.56
CA LEU A 343 51.59 5.64 -11.69
C LEU A 343 52.50 4.43 -12.03
N SER A 344 52.06 3.55 -12.93
CA SER A 344 52.95 2.92 -13.92
C SER A 344 52.20 1.98 -14.87
N MET A 345 52.28 2.33 -16.16
CA MET A 345 52.46 1.44 -17.31
C MET A 345 51.38 0.40 -17.69
N PHE A 346 50.92 0.54 -18.94
CA PHE A 346 50.86 -0.49 -19.98
C PHE A 346 51.26 -1.91 -19.56
N ASN A 347 50.34 -2.86 -19.71
CA ASN A 347 50.46 -3.92 -20.73
C ASN A 347 49.18 -4.75 -20.87
N ALA A 348 49.01 -5.29 -22.07
CA ALA A 348 47.92 -6.13 -22.55
C ALA A 348 47.82 -7.49 -21.84
N ASP A 349 46.63 -8.10 -21.78
CA ASP A 349 46.28 -9.26 -22.62
C ASP A 349 44.81 -9.72 -22.46
N LEU A 350 44.30 -10.35 -23.51
CA LEU A 350 42.97 -10.98 -23.62
C LEU A 350 42.94 -12.38 -22.98
N SER A 351 41.85 -12.74 -22.27
CA SER A 351 41.22 -14.07 -22.37
C SER A 351 39.92 -14.20 -21.54
N HIS A 352 39.03 -15.06 -22.04
CA HIS A 352 37.68 -15.37 -21.59
C HIS A 352 37.54 -15.85 -20.13
N SER A 353 36.53 -15.34 -19.40
CA SER A 353 35.82 -16.11 -18.35
C SER A 353 34.47 -15.46 -17.94
N SER A 354 33.40 -16.27 -17.99
CA SER A 354 32.10 -16.19 -17.28
C SER A 354 31.67 -14.88 -16.58
N HIS A 355 30.56 -14.30 -17.05
CA HIS A 355 29.84 -13.22 -16.36
C HIS A 355 29.20 -13.75 -15.07
N SER A 356 29.89 -13.59 -13.94
CA SER A 356 29.26 -13.58 -12.62
C SER A 356 28.85 -12.14 -12.31
N SER A 357 27.60 -11.97 -11.88
CA SER A 357 27.10 -10.74 -11.26
C SER A 357 27.94 -10.45 -10.02
N LYS A 358 28.91 -9.55 -10.15
CA LYS A 358 29.70 -9.07 -9.01
C LYS A 358 28.83 -8.14 -8.20
N SER A 359 28.43 -8.56 -7.00
CA SER A 359 27.84 -7.70 -5.98
C SER A 359 28.81 -6.55 -5.69
N VAL A 360 28.36 -5.32 -5.91
CA VAL A 360 29.14 -4.13 -5.55
C VAL A 360 28.69 -3.74 -4.16
N GLU A 361 29.53 -4.01 -3.15
CA GLU A 361 29.34 -3.46 -1.82
C GLU A 361 29.46 -1.93 -1.90
N MET A 362 28.34 -1.25 -1.68
CA MET A 362 28.27 0.21 -1.61
C MET A 362 27.63 0.60 -0.28
N ALA A 363 28.21 1.60 0.37
CA ALA A 363 27.71 2.10 1.65
C ALA A 363 26.37 2.81 1.44
N MET A 364 25.28 2.14 1.82
CA MET A 364 23.99 2.78 2.08
C MET A 364 24.18 3.84 3.19
N THR A 365 23.70 5.06 2.99
CA THR A 365 23.90 6.15 3.97
C THR A 365 22.64 6.34 4.81
N SER A 366 22.71 6.09 6.12
CA SER A 366 21.57 6.35 7.01
C SER A 366 21.27 7.85 7.06
N VAL A 367 20.02 8.23 6.78
CA VAL A 367 19.52 9.62 6.80
C VAL A 367 18.50 9.86 7.91
N ALA A 368 17.86 8.80 8.40
CA ALA A 368 17.00 8.80 9.57
C ALA A 368 17.22 7.53 10.39
N SER A 369 17.02 7.64 11.70
CA SER A 369 17.13 6.55 12.66
C SER A 369 16.03 6.72 13.70
N VAL A 370 15.29 5.65 13.96
CA VAL A 370 14.20 5.55 14.93
C VAL A 370 14.43 4.30 15.80
N ASP A 371 13.92 4.33 17.03
CA ASP A 371 14.06 3.23 17.99
C ASP A 371 12.95 2.17 17.80
N SER A 372 12.76 1.71 16.56
CA SER A 372 11.77 0.69 16.13
C SER A 372 12.01 0.36 14.66
N GLY A 373 11.73 -0.87 14.21
CA GLY A 373 11.82 -1.22 12.79
C GLY A 373 10.96 -0.31 11.90
N VAL A 374 11.49 0.09 10.75
CA VAL A 374 10.77 0.91 9.76
C VAL A 374 10.16 0.01 8.71
N ASN A 375 8.84 -0.02 8.62
CA ASN A 375 8.11 -0.94 7.72
C ASN A 375 7.88 -0.35 6.33
N CYS A 376 7.58 0.94 6.26
CA CYS A 376 7.17 1.61 5.03
C CYS A 376 7.64 3.06 5.02
N LEU A 377 7.83 3.62 3.83
CA LEU A 377 8.16 5.02 3.65
C LEU A 377 7.40 5.62 2.48
N SER A 378 7.19 6.93 2.52
CA SER A 378 6.72 7.66 1.35
C SER A 378 7.43 9.00 1.19
N VAL A 379 7.92 9.29 -0.01
CA VAL A 379 8.58 10.56 -0.37
C VAL A 379 7.52 11.54 -0.89
N ASN A 380 7.58 12.78 -0.41
CA ASN A 380 6.64 13.80 -0.82
C ASN A 380 6.81 14.12 -2.33
N PRO A 381 5.75 13.94 -3.16
CA PRO A 381 5.85 14.09 -4.61
C PRO A 381 6.06 15.54 -5.08
N PHE A 382 5.85 16.52 -4.21
CA PHE A 382 6.01 17.95 -4.53
C PHE A 382 7.32 18.52 -3.96
N ASN A 383 7.91 17.87 -2.96
CA ASN A 383 9.16 18.30 -2.36
C ASN A 383 9.94 17.11 -1.79
N ASN A 384 10.87 16.58 -2.59
CA ASN A 384 11.67 15.39 -2.26
C ASN A 384 12.55 15.54 -1.01
N ASN A 385 12.69 16.74 -0.44
CA ASN A 385 13.38 16.87 0.84
C ASN A 385 12.57 16.25 1.98
N TYR A 386 11.26 16.11 1.85
CA TYR A 386 10.39 15.55 2.88
C TYR A 386 9.99 14.13 2.55
N PHE A 387 10.09 13.26 3.55
CA PHE A 387 9.53 11.92 3.49
C PHE A 387 8.94 11.56 4.86
N VAL A 388 7.97 10.66 4.84
CA VAL A 388 7.38 10.06 6.04
C VAL A 388 7.76 8.59 6.10
N CYS A 389 7.89 8.04 7.30
CA CYS A 389 8.09 6.62 7.51
C CYS A 389 7.22 6.09 8.65
N GLY A 390 6.66 4.90 8.44
CA GLY A 390 5.82 4.18 9.39
C GLY A 390 6.60 3.08 10.08
N CYS A 391 6.44 2.98 11.40
CA CYS A 391 7.24 2.07 12.23
C CYS A 391 6.40 0.95 12.85
N GLU A 392 7.09 -0.08 13.32
CA GLU A 392 6.49 -1.24 14.00
C GLU A 392 5.77 -0.86 15.31
N ASN A 393 6.21 0.20 15.98
CA ASN A 393 5.55 0.72 17.20
C ASN A 393 4.30 1.57 16.93
N GLY A 394 3.85 1.71 15.68
CA GLY A 394 2.67 2.50 15.31
C GLY A 394 2.93 3.99 15.08
N ASN A 395 4.15 4.48 15.34
CA ASN A 395 4.50 5.88 15.12
C ASN A 395 4.81 6.16 13.65
N ILE A 396 4.44 7.36 13.21
CA ILE A 396 4.80 7.91 11.91
C ILE A 396 5.73 9.11 12.12
N TYR A 397 6.86 9.10 11.44
CA TYR A 397 7.85 10.18 11.54
C TYR A 397 7.97 10.91 10.21
N LEU A 398 7.91 12.24 10.25
CA LEU A 398 8.27 13.12 9.13
C LEU A 398 9.73 13.54 9.29
N TYR A 399 10.50 13.40 8.22
CA TYR A 399 11.90 13.81 8.15
C TYR A 399 12.13 14.83 7.02
N ASP A 400 13.18 15.63 7.19
CA ASP A 400 13.75 16.47 6.14
C ASP A 400 15.15 15.94 5.82
N LEU A 401 15.40 15.51 4.58
CA LEU A 401 16.68 14.95 4.12
C LEU A 401 17.85 15.91 4.33
N ARG A 402 17.60 17.21 4.45
CA ARG A 402 18.64 18.22 4.71
C ARG A 402 19.02 18.28 6.19
N MET A 403 18.17 17.74 7.07
CA MET A 403 18.34 17.68 8.52
C MET A 403 18.53 16.22 8.98
N HIS A 404 19.72 15.69 8.75
CA HIS A 404 20.09 14.32 9.12
C HIS A 404 19.71 13.98 10.57
N SER A 405 19.07 12.83 10.75
CA SER A 405 18.75 12.24 12.06
C SER A 405 17.88 13.11 12.98
N ARG A 406 17.23 14.16 12.46
CA ARG A 406 16.29 14.99 13.23
C ARG A 406 14.88 14.83 12.67
N THR A 407 14.00 14.28 13.50
CA THR A 407 12.57 14.24 13.22
C THR A 407 12.00 15.67 13.16
N VAL A 408 11.20 15.93 12.13
CA VAL A 408 10.44 17.19 11.96
C VAL A 408 9.13 17.12 12.73
N LEU A 409 8.40 16.02 12.60
CA LEU A 409 7.11 15.78 13.23
C LEU A 409 6.98 14.30 13.58
N LEU A 410 6.41 14.01 14.75
CA LEU A 410 5.97 12.69 15.18
C LEU A 410 4.44 12.68 15.22
N LEU A 411 3.85 11.67 14.61
CA LEU A 411 2.41 11.43 14.62
C LEU A 411 2.15 10.05 15.25
N ASP A 412 1.40 10.04 16.34
CA ASP A 412 1.08 8.89 17.19
C ASP A 412 -0.40 8.49 17.05
N HIS A 413 -0.88 8.44 15.81
CA HIS A 413 -2.30 8.19 15.51
C HIS A 413 -2.67 6.70 15.58
N HIS A 414 -1.74 5.80 15.25
CA HIS A 414 -1.96 4.36 15.24
C HIS A 414 -1.55 3.73 16.57
N LYS A 415 -2.22 2.62 16.91
CA LYS A 415 -1.97 1.88 18.16
C LYS A 415 -1.08 0.66 18.00
N GLU A 416 -0.90 0.23 16.76
CA GLU A 416 -0.15 -0.96 16.36
C GLU A 416 0.70 -0.62 15.12
N SER A 417 1.60 -1.53 14.76
CA SER A 417 2.49 -1.45 13.60
C SER A 417 1.84 -0.83 12.36
N VAL A 418 2.51 0.18 11.80
CA VAL A 418 2.10 0.82 10.53
C VAL A 418 2.51 -0.09 9.39
N SER A 419 1.54 -0.54 8.59
CA SER A 419 1.75 -1.49 7.50
C SER A 419 2.13 -0.81 6.19
N GLN A 420 1.53 0.34 5.87
CA GLN A 420 1.81 1.07 4.64
C GLN A 420 1.55 2.58 4.81
N ILE A 421 2.31 3.41 4.09
CA ILE A 421 2.07 4.84 3.96
C ILE A 421 2.19 5.28 2.50
N GLU A 422 1.28 6.12 2.02
CA GLU A 422 1.38 6.71 0.68
C GLU A 422 0.97 8.19 0.68
N PHE A 423 1.85 9.06 0.17
CA PHE A 423 1.51 10.44 -0.16
C PHE A 423 0.49 10.51 -1.31
N ASN A 424 -0.48 11.40 -1.18
CA ASN A 424 -1.39 11.71 -2.27
C ASN A 424 -0.60 12.45 -3.39
N ARG A 425 -0.75 11.97 -4.63
CA ARG A 425 -0.01 12.52 -5.79
C ARG A 425 -0.49 13.90 -6.25
N ALA A 426 -1.61 14.38 -5.71
CA ALA A 426 -2.25 15.62 -6.14
C ALA A 426 -2.32 16.72 -5.08
N CYS A 427 -2.17 16.37 -3.80
CA CYS A 427 -2.16 17.30 -2.69
C CYS A 427 -0.87 17.16 -1.88
N CYS A 428 -0.09 18.24 -1.77
CA CYS A 428 1.28 18.19 -1.26
C CYS A 428 1.42 17.86 0.22
N GLY A 429 0.40 18.12 1.04
CA GLY A 429 0.42 17.83 2.48
C GLY A 429 -0.27 16.52 2.85
N LEU A 430 -1.03 15.92 1.93
CA LEU A 430 -1.96 14.84 2.25
C LEU A 430 -1.29 13.48 2.06
N PHE A 431 -1.37 12.60 3.06
CA PHE A 431 -0.97 11.20 2.95
C PHE A 431 -1.94 10.31 3.72
N ALA A 432 -1.95 9.03 3.36
CA ALA A 432 -2.69 8.00 4.09
C ALA A 432 -1.70 7.01 4.72
N SER A 433 -2.09 6.45 5.86
CA SER A 433 -1.36 5.40 6.56
C SER A 433 -2.32 4.30 6.98
N SER A 434 -1.89 3.04 6.88
CA SER A 434 -2.64 1.88 7.36
C SER A 434 -1.87 1.16 8.46
N SER A 435 -2.60 0.44 9.32
CA SER A 435 -2.01 -0.23 10.47
C SER A 435 -2.67 -1.58 10.78
N ASN A 436 -1.93 -2.37 11.55
CA ASN A 436 -2.41 -3.59 12.18
C ASN A 436 -3.52 -3.33 13.22
N ASP A 437 -3.78 -2.07 13.60
CA ASP A 437 -4.91 -1.68 14.46
C ASP A 437 -6.28 -1.66 13.75
N ALA A 438 -6.34 -2.19 12.52
CA ALA A 438 -7.51 -2.23 11.64
C ALA A 438 -8.01 -0.85 11.15
N THR A 439 -7.16 0.18 11.22
CA THR A 439 -7.52 1.53 10.76
C THR A 439 -6.69 2.01 9.58
N VAL A 440 -7.28 2.93 8.82
CA VAL A 440 -6.57 3.76 7.84
C VAL A 440 -6.75 5.23 8.22
N CYS A 441 -5.65 5.92 8.47
CA CYS A 441 -5.64 7.34 8.82
C CYS A 441 -5.28 8.18 7.59
N ILE A 442 -5.90 9.35 7.45
CA ILE A 442 -5.53 10.35 6.46
C ILE A 442 -5.07 11.59 7.22
N SER A 443 -3.87 12.05 6.93
CA SER A 443 -3.24 13.19 7.59
C SER A 443 -2.87 14.27 6.56
N ASP A 444 -3.00 15.53 6.96
CA ASP A 444 -2.61 16.70 6.17
C ASP A 444 -1.57 17.53 6.93
N LEU A 445 -0.35 17.57 6.39
CA LEU A 445 0.78 18.36 6.91
C LEU A 445 0.55 19.88 6.85
N GLY A 446 -0.44 20.34 6.08
CA GLY A 446 -0.87 21.74 6.05
C GLY A 446 -1.62 22.18 7.32
N CYS A 447 -2.29 21.25 8.00
CA CYS A 447 -3.12 21.49 9.18
C CYS A 447 -2.31 21.39 10.49
N ARG A 448 -1.32 22.29 10.66
CA ARG A 448 -0.41 22.24 11.81
C ARG A 448 -1.11 22.18 13.17
N GLY A 449 -0.77 21.17 13.97
CA GLY A 449 -1.36 20.89 15.28
C GLY A 449 -2.69 20.13 15.25
N GLN A 450 -3.22 19.83 14.05
CA GLN A 450 -4.40 19.01 13.80
C GLN A 450 -4.20 18.23 12.49
N GLU A 451 -3.06 17.55 12.37
CA GLU A 451 -2.65 16.88 11.16
C GLU A 451 -3.58 15.70 10.81
N LEU A 452 -4.12 14.99 11.80
CA LEU A 452 -5.11 13.93 11.56
C LEU A 452 -6.43 14.52 11.05
N ARG A 453 -6.81 14.16 9.83
CA ARG A 453 -8.05 14.63 9.19
C ARG A 453 -9.16 13.60 9.27
N PHE A 454 -8.80 12.34 9.02
CA PHE A 454 -9.79 11.27 8.90
C PHE A 454 -9.26 9.93 9.43
N VAL A 455 -10.15 9.14 10.04
CA VAL A 455 -9.88 7.76 10.45
C VAL A 455 -10.95 6.84 9.87
N HIS A 456 -10.54 5.98 8.95
CA HIS A 456 -11.36 4.91 8.44
C HIS A 456 -11.28 3.69 9.37
N LYS A 457 -12.41 3.31 9.95
CA LYS A 457 -12.58 2.14 10.83
C LYS A 457 -13.51 1.08 10.24
N GLY A 458 -13.46 0.91 8.92
CA GLY A 458 -14.30 -0.04 8.21
C GLY A 458 -13.79 -1.47 8.24
N HIS A 459 -12.50 -1.69 8.48
CA HIS A 459 -11.91 -3.02 8.56
C HIS A 459 -12.07 -3.62 9.96
N LYS A 460 -12.15 -4.94 10.04
CA LYS A 460 -12.24 -5.68 11.33
C LYS A 460 -10.93 -6.35 11.71
N ALA A 461 -9.98 -6.39 10.77
CA ALA A 461 -8.66 -6.97 10.94
C ALA A 461 -7.59 -6.02 10.40
N GLN A 462 -6.34 -6.43 10.58
CA GLN A 462 -5.13 -5.72 10.13
C GLN A 462 -5.26 -5.31 8.66
N VAL A 463 -4.92 -4.05 8.37
CA VAL A 463 -4.92 -3.54 7.00
C VAL A 463 -3.54 -3.81 6.40
N ASN A 464 -3.49 -4.58 5.33
CA ASN A 464 -2.23 -5.04 4.73
C ASN A 464 -1.61 -3.94 3.86
N ASP A 465 -2.44 -3.22 3.09
CA ASP A 465 -1.94 -2.27 2.10
C ASP A 465 -3.00 -1.26 1.67
N ILE A 466 -2.55 -0.12 1.16
CA ILE A 466 -3.37 0.99 0.68
C ILE A 466 -2.87 1.52 -0.66
N SER A 467 -3.78 2.11 -1.44
CA SER A 467 -3.42 2.80 -2.67
C SER A 467 -4.33 3.99 -2.95
N TRP A 468 -3.76 5.15 -3.22
CA TRP A 468 -4.49 6.31 -3.72
C TRP A 468 -4.88 6.15 -5.19
N ALA A 469 -6.08 6.63 -5.53
CA ALA A 469 -6.47 6.82 -6.92
C ALA A 469 -5.45 7.72 -7.65
N LYS A 470 -4.80 7.19 -8.69
CA LYS A 470 -3.82 7.90 -9.53
C LYS A 470 -4.51 8.76 -10.59
N LEU A 471 -5.45 9.59 -10.16
CA LEU A 471 -6.21 10.50 -11.01
C LEU A 471 -5.85 11.93 -10.69
N ASN A 472 -5.95 12.81 -11.68
CA ASN A 472 -5.86 14.24 -11.43
C ASN A 472 -7.19 14.73 -10.81
N PRO A 473 -7.23 15.21 -9.55
CA PRO A 473 -8.46 15.62 -8.89
C PRO A 473 -9.17 16.77 -9.60
N TYR A 474 -8.43 17.65 -10.30
CA TYR A 474 -9.05 18.73 -11.08
C TYR A 474 -9.93 18.20 -12.22
N GLN A 475 -9.65 16.98 -12.70
CA GLN A 475 -10.40 16.36 -13.78
C GLN A 475 -11.39 15.28 -13.29
N ALA A 476 -11.12 14.65 -12.13
CA ALA A 476 -11.92 13.58 -11.56
C ALA A 476 -12.81 14.01 -10.37
N GLY A 477 -12.71 15.28 -9.93
CA GLY A 477 -13.40 15.80 -8.76
C GLY A 477 -13.02 15.04 -7.49
N HIS A 478 -14.01 14.82 -6.62
CA HIS A 478 -13.88 14.06 -5.37
C HIS A 478 -13.32 12.65 -5.54
N VAL A 479 -13.59 12.00 -6.69
CA VAL A 479 -13.12 10.63 -6.97
C VAL A 479 -11.59 10.56 -7.04
N GLY A 480 -10.90 11.70 -7.26
CA GLY A 480 -9.45 11.78 -7.15
C GLY A 480 -8.89 11.54 -5.74
N PHE A 481 -9.72 11.62 -4.70
CA PHE A 481 -9.37 11.31 -3.31
C PHE A 481 -9.88 9.93 -2.87
N THR A 482 -10.18 9.05 -3.83
CA THR A 482 -10.53 7.65 -3.51
C THR A 482 -9.28 6.91 -3.05
N LEU A 483 -9.41 6.18 -1.95
CA LEU A 483 -8.42 5.26 -1.43
C LEU A 483 -8.95 3.82 -1.55
N ALA A 484 -8.10 2.89 -1.94
CA ALA A 484 -8.35 1.46 -1.81
C ALA A 484 -7.52 0.91 -0.65
N SER A 485 -8.08 -0.02 0.10
CA SER A 485 -7.43 -0.67 1.23
C SER A 485 -7.82 -2.14 1.30
N VAL A 486 -6.84 -3.01 1.54
CA VAL A 486 -7.04 -4.46 1.67
C VAL A 486 -6.61 -4.93 3.05
N SER A 487 -7.27 -5.95 3.56
CA SER A 487 -7.11 -6.41 4.95
C SER A 487 -7.13 -7.93 5.06
N GLN A 488 -6.66 -8.41 6.23
CA GLN A 488 -6.54 -9.83 6.52
C GLN A 488 -7.89 -10.57 6.64
N ASP A 489 -9.00 -9.85 6.78
CA ASP A 489 -10.37 -10.38 6.81
C ASP A 489 -11.00 -10.54 5.41
N ASN A 490 -10.17 -10.61 4.38
CA ASN A 490 -10.54 -10.74 2.96
C ASN A 490 -11.33 -9.55 2.41
N LEU A 491 -11.31 -8.39 3.07
CA LEU A 491 -12.01 -7.22 2.58
C LEU A 491 -11.12 -6.34 1.70
N LEU A 492 -11.67 -5.94 0.56
CA LEU A 492 -11.23 -4.78 -0.20
C LEU A 492 -12.26 -3.66 0.04
N GLN A 493 -11.80 -2.53 0.56
CA GLN A 493 -12.62 -1.34 0.74
C GLN A 493 -12.08 -0.20 -0.12
N CYS A 494 -12.93 0.31 -1.00
CA CYS A 494 -12.67 1.52 -1.80
C CYS A 494 -13.55 2.65 -1.28
N PHE A 495 -12.95 3.73 -0.77
CA PHE A 495 -13.70 4.81 -0.14
C PHE A 495 -13.14 6.20 -0.47
N THR A 496 -14.03 7.18 -0.45
CA THR A 496 -13.73 8.61 -0.60
C THR A 496 -14.27 9.31 0.64
N PRO A 497 -13.42 9.88 1.50
CA PRO A 497 -13.89 10.68 2.63
C PRO A 497 -14.68 11.88 2.14
N ASN A 498 -15.65 12.34 2.94
CA ASN A 498 -16.37 13.58 2.67
C ASN A 498 -15.40 14.78 2.65
N TYR A 499 -15.59 15.72 1.72
CA TYR A 499 -14.78 16.95 1.65
C TYR A 499 -14.66 17.67 2.99
N SER A 500 -15.74 17.70 3.76
CA SER A 500 -15.75 18.43 5.04
C SER A 500 -14.82 17.80 6.08
N SER A 501 -14.43 16.54 5.84
CA SER A 501 -13.55 15.74 6.69
C SER A 501 -12.08 15.79 6.24
N LEU A 502 -11.79 16.30 5.03
CA LEU A 502 -10.43 16.54 4.53
C LEU A 502 -10.13 18.03 4.70
#